data_AF-A0A8K0DN55-F1
#
_entry.id   AF-A0A8K0DN55-F1
#
_cell.length_a   1.000
_cell.length_b   1.000
_cell.length_c   1.000
_cell.angle_alpha   90.00
_cell.angle_beta   90.00
_cell.angle_gamma   90.00
#
_symmetry.space_group_name_H-M   'P 1'
#
loop_
_entity.id
_entity.type
_entity.pdbx_description
1 polymer ?
#
loop_
_entity_poly.entity_id
_entity_poly.type
_entity_poly.pdbx_seq_one_letter_code
_entity_poly.pdbx_strand_id
1 'polypeptide(L)'
;MCTHCVMTLTWKMVHCLFTQSFSNSHVARAISVDVTVACKSRGISALIWSHIQIDQLKDIETLKDITSSALIPHDALNKLTDLRCLGIHYEGTDDVRRISESMYSTSLHSLQFLPASLTKLILWESGLEKDPMPALERLPNLRFLNMSYEAYYGSQMVCSAYGFPKLETLQLSSLLHVRNWIVKNGAMSSLKKLHIERIRNLEMTPEGLKFVTMLKKLSITCTDSSFCEKLGS
;
A
#
# COMPACT_ATOMS: atom_id res chain seq x y z
N MET A 1 10.35 -22.97 -22.74
CA MET A 1 10.94 -21.99 -21.81
C MET A 1 9.95 -20.84 -21.66
N CYS A 2 9.14 -20.84 -20.58
CA CYS A 2 8.14 -19.80 -20.34
C CYS A 2 8.68 -18.81 -19.31
N THR A 3 8.85 -17.55 -19.69
CA THR A 3 9.52 -16.50 -18.89
C THR A 3 8.60 -15.72 -17.95
N HIS A 4 7.32 -16.03 -17.83
CA HIS A 4 6.40 -15.30 -16.95
C HIS A 4 5.35 -16.24 -16.36
N CYS A 5 5.70 -16.95 -15.28
CA CYS A 5 4.71 -17.67 -14.50
C CYS A 5 4.14 -16.71 -13.46
N VAL A 6 2.98 -16.10 -13.77
CA VAL A 6 2.17 -15.39 -12.78
C VAL A 6 1.30 -16.45 -12.11
N MET A 7 1.57 -16.75 -10.84
CA MET A 7 0.74 -17.70 -10.09
C MET A 7 -0.41 -16.94 -9.43
N THR A 8 -1.62 -17.12 -9.97
CA THR A 8 -2.87 -16.74 -9.30
C THR A 8 -3.37 -17.95 -8.52
N LEU A 9 -3.18 -17.96 -7.20
CA LEU A 9 -3.65 -19.06 -6.36
C LEU A 9 -5.18 -19.07 -6.30
N THR A 10 -5.81 -19.94 -7.09
CA THR A 10 -7.23 -20.28 -6.94
C THR A 10 -7.37 -21.49 -6.01
N TRP A 11 -8.53 -21.69 -5.35
CA TRP A 11 -8.77 -22.80 -4.41
C TRP A 11 -8.38 -24.19 -4.96
N LYS A 12 -8.45 -24.40 -6.28
CA LYS A 12 -7.98 -25.64 -6.94
C LYS A 12 -6.46 -25.82 -6.91
N MET A 13 -5.67 -24.76 -6.85
CA MET A 13 -4.22 -24.83 -6.70
C MET A 13 -3.82 -25.18 -5.27
N VAL A 14 -4.57 -24.75 -4.26
CA VAL A 14 -4.30 -25.04 -2.84
C VAL A 14 -4.24 -26.54 -2.56
N HIS A 15 -5.11 -27.36 -3.19
CA HIS A 15 -5.07 -28.81 -3.06
C HIS A 15 -3.83 -29.46 -3.73
N CYS A 16 -3.23 -28.80 -4.72
CA CYS A 16 -1.97 -29.23 -5.34
C CYS A 16 -0.75 -28.86 -4.46
N LEU A 17 -0.84 -27.76 -3.69
CA LEU A 17 0.21 -27.32 -2.74
C LEU A 17 0.39 -28.27 -1.55
N PHE A 18 -0.62 -29.08 -1.22
CA PHE A 18 -0.53 -30.07 -0.13
C PHE A 18 0.23 -31.35 -0.51
N THR A 19 0.51 -31.60 -1.80
CA THR A 19 1.15 -32.87 -2.24
C THR A 19 2.52 -32.69 -2.89
N GLN A 20 2.92 -31.48 -3.28
CA GLN A 20 4.26 -31.22 -3.77
C GLN A 20 4.86 -30.01 -3.06
N SER A 21 5.95 -30.31 -2.34
CA SER A 21 6.89 -29.38 -1.74
C SER A 21 7.09 -28.10 -2.56
N PHE A 22 6.72 -26.95 -1.97
CA PHE A 22 7.08 -25.59 -2.41
C PHE A 22 8.60 -25.32 -2.44
N SER A 23 9.43 -26.36 -2.34
CA SER A 23 10.89 -26.30 -2.30
C SER A 23 11.54 -26.05 -3.67
N ASN A 24 10.77 -25.87 -4.74
CA ASN A 24 11.28 -25.63 -6.11
C ASN A 24 10.89 -24.25 -6.68
N SER A 25 10.79 -23.20 -5.85
CA SER A 25 10.31 -21.87 -6.27
C SER A 25 11.33 -20.99 -7.03
N HIS A 26 12.28 -21.56 -7.78
CA HIS A 26 13.27 -20.78 -8.55
C HIS A 26 12.70 -20.04 -9.79
N VAL A 27 11.37 -20.04 -10.00
CA VAL A 27 10.75 -19.56 -11.26
C VAL A 27 9.67 -18.51 -11.06
N ALA A 28 9.09 -18.37 -9.86
CA ALA A 28 7.97 -17.47 -9.63
C ALA A 28 8.45 -16.04 -9.32
N ARG A 29 8.29 -15.12 -10.29
CA ARG A 29 8.60 -13.68 -10.12
C ARG A 29 7.42 -12.85 -9.62
N ALA A 30 6.22 -13.42 -9.58
CA ALA A 30 5.01 -12.74 -9.12
C ALA A 30 4.06 -13.71 -8.40
N ILE A 31 3.57 -13.29 -7.22
CA ILE A 31 2.51 -13.97 -6.47
C ILE A 31 1.40 -12.96 -6.17
N SER A 32 0.17 -13.34 -6.48
CA SER A 32 -1.05 -12.59 -6.12
C SER A 32 -2.06 -13.60 -5.61
N VAL A 33 -2.67 -13.32 -4.46
CA VAL A 33 -3.80 -14.10 -3.96
C VAL A 33 -5.06 -13.36 -4.38
N ASP A 34 -5.77 -13.86 -5.39
CA ASP A 34 -6.96 -13.19 -5.91
C ASP A 34 -8.10 -13.24 -4.88
N VAL A 35 -8.29 -12.12 -4.17
CA VAL A 35 -9.30 -11.97 -3.12
C VAL A 35 -10.71 -11.78 -3.70
N THR A 36 -10.86 -11.62 -5.02
CA THR A 36 -12.18 -11.38 -5.66
C THR A 36 -13.09 -12.61 -5.62
N VAL A 37 -12.52 -13.82 -5.48
CA VAL A 37 -13.28 -15.05 -5.17
C VAL A 37 -13.47 -15.25 -3.65
N ALA A 38 -12.60 -14.64 -2.83
CA ALA A 38 -12.57 -14.77 -1.37
C ALA A 38 -13.40 -13.70 -0.61
N CYS A 39 -14.01 -12.71 -1.29
CA CYS A 39 -14.96 -11.78 -0.66
C CYS A 39 -16.16 -12.47 0.01
N LYS A 40 -16.38 -13.77 -0.21
CA LYS A 40 -17.40 -14.56 0.52
C LYS A 40 -16.87 -15.33 1.73
N SER A 41 -15.56 -15.33 1.97
CA SER A 41 -14.93 -16.10 3.06
C SER A 41 -13.81 -15.28 3.70
N ARG A 42 -14.20 -14.47 4.69
CA ARG A 42 -13.28 -13.78 5.60
C ARG A 42 -12.28 -14.80 6.18
N GLY A 43 -10.98 -14.52 6.14
CA GLY A 43 -9.93 -15.37 6.71
C GLY A 43 -9.14 -16.26 5.74
N ILE A 44 -9.56 -16.44 4.48
CA ILE A 44 -8.83 -17.34 3.55
C ILE A 44 -7.48 -16.76 3.13
N SER A 45 -7.38 -15.45 2.89
CA SER A 45 -6.09 -14.84 2.52
C SER A 45 -5.08 -14.97 3.66
N ALA A 46 -5.54 -14.68 4.89
CA ALA A 46 -4.72 -14.83 6.09
C ALA A 46 -4.22 -16.27 6.30
N LEU A 47 -5.06 -17.27 6.03
CA LEU A 47 -4.69 -18.68 6.10
C LEU A 47 -3.70 -19.08 4.99
N ILE A 48 -3.84 -18.57 3.77
CA ILE A 48 -2.89 -18.87 2.70
C ILE A 48 -1.51 -18.30 3.06
N TRP A 49 -1.47 -17.04 3.50
CA TRP A 49 -0.21 -16.38 3.83
C TRP A 49 0.46 -16.92 5.09
N SER A 50 -0.29 -17.47 6.06
CA SER A 50 0.32 -18.09 7.24
C SER A 50 1.13 -19.35 6.93
N HIS A 51 0.93 -19.96 5.76
CA HIS A 51 1.66 -21.14 5.30
C HIS A 51 2.78 -20.81 4.30
N ILE A 52 2.92 -19.54 3.90
CA ILE A 52 3.97 -19.10 2.97
C ILE A 52 5.11 -18.47 3.77
N GLN A 53 6.31 -19.04 3.66
CA GLN A 53 7.52 -18.44 4.21
C GLN A 53 8.01 -17.33 3.27
N ILE A 54 7.48 -16.11 3.46
CA ILE A 54 7.76 -14.95 2.60
C ILE A 54 9.26 -14.71 2.46
N ASP A 55 10.03 -14.90 3.52
CA ASP A 55 11.48 -14.68 3.55
C ASP A 55 12.31 -15.68 2.72
N GLN A 56 11.69 -16.75 2.21
CA GLN A 56 12.33 -17.72 1.31
C GLN A 56 12.03 -17.47 -0.17
N LEU A 57 11.17 -16.50 -0.49
CA LEU A 57 10.79 -16.18 -1.86
C LEU A 57 11.91 -15.40 -2.58
N LYS A 58 12.87 -16.13 -3.15
CA LYS A 58 13.94 -15.54 -3.98
C LYS A 58 13.40 -15.04 -5.31
N ASP A 59 14.01 -13.99 -5.85
CA ASP A 59 13.71 -13.42 -7.17
C ASP A 59 12.28 -12.87 -7.35
N ILE A 60 11.52 -12.72 -6.26
CA ILE A 60 10.14 -12.23 -6.31
C ILE A 60 10.12 -10.73 -6.59
N GLU A 61 9.41 -10.33 -7.64
CA GLU A 61 9.31 -8.93 -8.06
C GLU A 61 7.95 -8.32 -7.73
N THR A 62 6.90 -9.15 -7.61
CA THR A 62 5.55 -8.69 -7.31
C THR A 62 4.90 -9.56 -6.25
N LEU A 63 4.47 -8.94 -5.18
CA LEU A 63 3.59 -9.53 -4.18
C LEU A 63 2.35 -8.65 -4.04
N LYS A 64 1.17 -9.23 -4.10
CA LYS A 64 -0.09 -8.50 -3.95
C LYS A 64 -1.04 -9.26 -3.03
N ASP A 65 -1.92 -8.48 -2.42
CA ASP A 65 -2.98 -9.00 -1.54
C ASP A 65 -2.40 -9.78 -0.35
N ILE A 66 -1.26 -9.33 0.17
CA ILE A 66 -0.64 -9.87 1.37
C ILE A 66 -1.42 -9.39 2.58
N THR A 67 -1.80 -10.32 3.46
CA THR A 67 -2.33 -9.94 4.77
C THR A 67 -1.24 -9.39 5.65
N SER A 68 -1.53 -8.34 6.40
CA SER A 68 -0.58 -7.76 7.35
C SER A 68 -0.08 -8.73 8.42
N SER A 69 -0.87 -9.74 8.78
CA SER A 69 -0.44 -10.85 9.64
C SER A 69 0.72 -11.66 9.05
N ALA A 70 0.88 -11.67 7.73
CA ALA A 70 2.03 -12.30 7.08
C ALA A 70 3.32 -11.47 7.21
N LEU A 71 3.20 -10.20 7.59
CA LEU A 71 4.31 -9.26 7.79
C LEU A 71 4.82 -9.23 9.24
N ILE A 72 4.32 -10.14 10.10
CA ILE A 72 4.67 -10.23 11.52
C ILE A 72 6.17 -10.50 11.74
N PRO A 73 6.86 -11.34 10.92
CA PRO A 73 8.31 -11.29 10.90
C PRO A 73 8.72 -9.97 10.25
N HIS A 74 8.95 -8.95 11.08
CA HIS A 74 9.13 -7.55 10.68
C HIS A 74 10.23 -7.35 9.61
N ASP A 75 11.19 -8.24 9.52
CA ASP A 75 12.30 -8.20 8.57
C ASP A 75 12.08 -9.04 7.30
N ALA A 76 11.02 -9.86 7.20
CA ALA A 76 10.83 -10.76 6.05
C ALA A 76 10.83 -10.03 4.70
N LEU A 77 10.25 -8.83 4.64
CA LEU A 77 10.22 -8.02 3.42
C LEU A 77 11.58 -7.42 3.05
N ASN A 78 12.49 -7.23 4.01
CA ASN A 78 13.81 -6.65 3.73
C ASN A 78 14.71 -7.63 2.96
N LYS A 79 14.44 -8.94 3.07
CA LYS A 79 15.14 -10.01 2.35
C LYS A 79 14.73 -10.08 0.88
N LEU A 80 13.61 -9.45 0.50
CA LEU A 80 13.08 -9.43 -0.85
C LEU A 80 13.67 -8.28 -1.67
N THR A 81 14.95 -8.37 -1.97
CA THR A 81 15.73 -7.28 -2.59
C THR A 81 15.31 -6.93 -4.02
N ASP A 82 14.62 -7.83 -4.70
CA ASP A 82 14.12 -7.61 -6.07
C ASP A 82 12.65 -7.19 -6.12
N LEU A 83 11.99 -7.05 -4.96
CA LEU A 83 10.57 -6.73 -4.90
C LEU A 83 10.31 -5.32 -5.44
N ARG A 84 9.54 -5.21 -6.51
CA ARG A 84 9.21 -3.95 -7.21
C ARG A 84 7.78 -3.50 -6.94
N CYS A 85 6.88 -4.44 -6.66
CA CYS A 85 5.47 -4.18 -6.43
C CYS A 85 5.00 -4.91 -5.18
N LEU A 86 4.39 -4.18 -4.25
CA LEU A 86 3.83 -4.71 -3.02
C LEU A 86 2.38 -4.20 -2.85
N GLY A 87 1.45 -5.12 -2.62
CA GLY A 87 0.08 -4.81 -2.21
C GLY A 87 -0.21 -5.47 -0.85
N ILE A 88 -0.58 -4.65 0.12
CA ILE A 88 -0.93 -5.10 1.47
C ILE A 88 -2.42 -4.83 1.69
N HIS A 89 -3.12 -5.85 2.13
CA HIS A 89 -4.51 -5.78 2.57
C HIS A 89 -4.59 -6.14 4.06
N TYR A 90 -5.37 -5.40 4.83
CA TYR A 90 -5.64 -5.73 6.22
C TYR A 90 -7.07 -6.27 6.30
N GLU A 91 -7.23 -7.52 6.72
CA GLU A 91 -8.55 -8.04 7.07
C GLU A 91 -8.94 -7.46 8.44
N GLY A 92 -9.64 -6.32 8.44
CA GLY A 92 -10.27 -5.79 9.65
C GLY A 92 -11.37 -6.75 10.11
N THR A 93 -11.29 -7.27 11.33
CA THR A 93 -12.47 -7.88 11.95
C THR A 93 -13.47 -6.75 12.27
N ASP A 94 -14.75 -6.90 11.96
CA ASP A 94 -15.76 -5.85 12.16
C ASP A 94 -15.93 -5.35 13.63
N ASP A 95 -15.16 -5.87 14.60
CA ASP A 95 -15.14 -5.47 16.02
C ASP A 95 -13.96 -4.53 16.42
N VAL A 96 -13.26 -3.94 15.46
CA VAL A 96 -11.98 -3.19 15.64
C VAL A 96 -12.13 -1.81 16.33
N ARG A 97 -13.18 -1.58 17.12
CA ARG A 97 -13.21 -0.42 18.05
C ARG A 97 -12.34 -0.60 19.30
N ARG A 98 -11.73 -1.79 19.52
CA ARG A 98 -10.95 -2.10 20.74
C ARG A 98 -9.78 -3.08 20.54
N ILE A 99 -9.23 -3.24 19.34
CA ILE A 99 -8.01 -4.08 19.21
C ILE A 99 -6.79 -3.20 19.49
N SER A 100 -5.99 -3.64 20.45
CA SER A 100 -4.90 -2.93 21.14
C SER A 100 -3.93 -2.13 20.27
N GLU A 101 -3.43 -1.01 20.82
CA GLU A 101 -2.31 -0.19 20.32
C GLU A 101 -1.09 -1.00 19.82
N SER A 102 -0.90 -2.23 20.32
CA SER A 102 0.17 -3.14 19.87
C SER A 102 0.01 -3.64 18.44
N MET A 103 -1.21 -3.83 17.93
CA MET A 103 -1.44 -4.37 16.57
C MET A 103 -1.20 -3.31 15.49
N TYR A 104 -1.45 -2.03 15.80
CA TYR A 104 -1.19 -0.90 14.90
C TYR A 104 0.25 -0.38 14.99
N SER A 105 0.89 -0.48 16.15
CA SER A 105 2.33 -0.21 16.29
C SER A 105 3.17 -1.12 15.39
N THR A 106 2.74 -2.39 15.29
CA THR A 106 3.37 -3.43 14.47
C THR A 106 3.32 -3.08 12.97
N SER A 107 2.21 -2.50 12.49
CA SER A 107 2.00 -2.23 11.06
C SER A 107 2.87 -1.09 10.53
N LEU A 108 3.04 0.00 11.30
CA LEU A 108 3.94 1.09 10.92
C LEU A 108 5.42 0.68 11.02
N HIS A 109 5.77 -0.17 11.98
CA HIS A 109 7.12 -0.73 12.09
C HIS A 109 7.50 -1.52 10.83
N SER A 110 6.57 -2.31 10.27
CA SER A 110 6.82 -3.07 9.05
C SER A 110 7.05 -2.18 7.82
N LEU A 111 6.53 -0.95 7.78
CA LEU A 111 6.82 0.00 6.70
C LEU A 111 8.30 0.45 6.68
N GLN A 112 8.99 0.41 7.82
CA GLN A 112 10.42 0.78 7.90
C GLN A 112 11.34 -0.28 7.28
N PHE A 113 10.86 -1.51 7.14
CA PHE A 113 11.60 -2.64 6.58
C PHE A 113 11.23 -2.95 5.13
N LEU A 114 10.50 -2.04 4.47
CA LEU A 114 10.19 -2.17 3.05
C LEU A 114 11.47 -2.09 2.20
N PRO A 115 11.61 -2.96 1.18
CA PRO A 115 12.82 -3.02 0.39
C PRO A 115 12.97 -1.77 -0.48
N ALA A 116 14.21 -1.28 -0.60
CA ALA A 116 14.53 -0.06 -1.36
C ALA A 116 14.28 -0.19 -2.88
N SER A 117 14.15 -1.42 -3.39
CA SER A 117 13.79 -1.77 -4.77
C SER A 117 12.34 -1.43 -5.13
N LEU A 118 11.49 -1.16 -4.12
CA LEU A 118 10.06 -1.01 -4.31
C LEU A 118 9.74 0.22 -5.17
N THR A 119 9.00 -0.02 -6.25
CA THR A 119 8.54 1.02 -7.19
C THR A 119 7.05 1.29 -7.08
N LYS A 120 6.30 0.32 -6.59
CA LYS A 120 4.85 0.37 -6.47
C LYS A 120 4.41 -0.19 -5.12
N LEU A 121 3.67 0.62 -4.37
CA LEU A 121 3.04 0.22 -3.11
C LEU A 121 1.54 0.48 -3.16
N ILE A 122 0.76 -0.51 -2.74
CA ILE A 122 -0.69 -0.40 -2.53
C ILE A 122 -0.97 -0.77 -1.07
N LEU A 123 -1.61 0.14 -0.35
CA LEU A 123 -2.09 -0.05 1.01
C LEU A 123 -3.62 0.02 0.97
N TRP A 124 -4.27 -1.09 1.29
CA TRP A 124 -5.73 -1.21 1.33
C TRP A 124 -6.14 -1.64 2.73
N GLU A 125 -7.07 -0.90 3.37
CA GLU A 125 -7.66 -1.27 4.68
C GLU A 125 -6.61 -1.41 5.77
N SER A 126 -5.41 -0.87 5.54
CA SER A 126 -4.24 -1.01 6.41
C SER A 126 -4.40 -0.46 7.82
N GLY A 127 -5.43 0.36 8.06
CA GLY A 127 -5.81 0.84 9.38
C GLY A 127 -4.70 1.58 10.12
N LEU A 128 -3.83 2.28 9.39
CA LEU A 128 -2.69 2.98 9.99
C LEU A 128 -3.18 4.14 10.85
N GLU A 129 -2.70 4.28 12.08
CA GLU A 129 -3.11 5.40 12.97
C GLU A 129 -2.09 6.54 12.96
N LYS A 130 -0.82 6.22 12.72
CA LYS A 130 0.28 7.20 12.59
C LYS A 130 0.52 7.51 11.12
N ASP A 131 0.87 8.77 10.85
CA ASP A 131 1.16 9.25 9.50
C ASP A 131 2.22 8.36 8.83
N PRO A 132 1.89 7.65 7.73
CA PRO A 132 2.85 6.78 7.07
C PRO A 132 3.81 7.52 6.15
N MET A 133 3.53 8.78 5.79
CA MET A 133 4.32 9.54 4.82
C MET A 133 5.80 9.62 5.18
N PRO A 134 6.22 9.86 6.46
CA PRO A 134 7.64 9.91 6.82
C PRO A 134 8.41 8.60 6.63
N ALA A 135 7.72 7.45 6.68
CA ALA A 135 8.33 6.16 6.40
C ALA A 135 8.36 5.90 4.89
N LEU A 136 7.23 6.14 4.21
CA LEU A 136 7.07 5.88 2.79
C LEU A 136 7.94 6.79 1.91
N GLU A 137 8.19 8.03 2.32
CA GLU A 137 9.02 8.98 1.57
C GLU A 137 10.50 8.61 1.53
N ARG A 138 10.95 7.71 2.43
CA ARG A 138 12.31 7.18 2.45
C ARG A 138 12.55 6.11 1.38
N LEU A 139 11.52 5.62 0.71
CA LEU A 139 11.65 4.63 -0.36
C LEU A 139 12.20 5.30 -1.63
N PRO A 140 13.47 5.04 -2.00
CA PRO A 140 14.19 5.87 -2.97
C PRO A 140 13.73 5.64 -4.41
N ASN A 141 13.03 4.53 -4.67
CA ASN A 141 12.57 4.13 -5.99
C ASN A 141 11.04 4.12 -6.13
N LEU A 142 10.30 4.59 -5.12
CA LEU A 142 8.84 4.58 -5.14
C LEU A 142 8.32 5.54 -6.20
N ARG A 143 7.57 5.00 -7.17
CA ARG A 143 6.98 5.72 -8.31
C ARG A 143 5.45 5.73 -8.27
N PHE A 144 4.85 4.75 -7.60
CA PHE A 144 3.40 4.64 -7.45
C PHE A 144 3.05 4.33 -5.99
N LEU A 145 2.16 5.15 -5.42
CA LEU A 145 1.58 4.93 -4.10
C LEU A 145 0.05 5.00 -4.21
N ASN A 146 -0.62 3.97 -3.72
CA ASN A 146 -2.05 3.97 -3.51
C ASN A 146 -2.36 3.68 -2.03
N MET A 147 -3.18 4.53 -1.42
CA MET A 147 -3.76 4.33 -0.10
C MET A 147 -5.28 4.42 -0.24
N SER A 148 -5.98 3.30 -0.07
CA SER A 148 -7.43 3.21 -0.30
C SER A 148 -8.17 2.51 0.83
N TYR A 149 -9.45 2.84 0.99
CA TYR A 149 -10.41 2.20 1.90
C TYR A 149 -9.87 2.12 3.33
N GLU A 150 -9.96 3.20 4.10
CA GLU A 150 -9.53 3.21 5.52
C GLU A 150 -8.08 2.72 5.76
N ALA A 151 -7.20 2.87 4.75
CA ALA A 151 -5.77 2.57 4.91
C ALA A 151 -5.08 3.43 5.97
N TYR A 152 -5.68 4.57 6.33
CA TYR A 152 -5.21 5.50 7.34
C TYR A 152 -6.39 6.10 8.13
N TYR A 153 -6.36 5.98 9.45
CA TYR A 153 -7.35 6.50 10.41
C TYR A 153 -6.90 7.80 11.09
N GLY A 154 -5.66 8.23 10.90
CA GLY A 154 -5.19 9.50 11.47
C GLY A 154 -5.77 10.71 10.73
N SER A 155 -5.75 11.87 11.41
CA SER A 155 -6.40 13.09 10.93
C SER A 155 -5.53 13.99 10.06
N GLN A 156 -4.21 13.76 10.07
CA GLN A 156 -3.24 14.59 9.35
C GLN A 156 -2.21 13.73 8.62
N MET A 157 -1.87 14.10 7.39
CA MET A 157 -0.72 13.55 6.66
C MET A 157 0.22 14.69 6.25
N VAL A 158 1.52 14.45 6.37
CA VAL A 158 2.56 15.43 6.05
C VAL A 158 3.57 14.82 5.08
N CYS A 159 3.66 15.38 3.88
CA CYS A 159 4.76 15.10 2.97
C CYS A 159 5.90 16.08 3.27
N SER A 160 7.07 15.56 3.64
CA SER A 160 8.23 16.39 4.00
C SER A 160 8.78 17.14 2.79
N ALA A 161 9.52 18.22 3.06
CA ALA A 161 10.23 18.93 2.01
C ALA A 161 11.22 17.96 1.32
N TYR A 162 11.22 17.95 -0.01
CA TYR A 162 11.99 17.01 -0.84
C TYR A 162 11.65 15.52 -0.64
N GLY A 163 10.59 15.20 0.11
CA GLY A 163 10.07 13.84 0.23
C GLY A 163 9.51 13.35 -1.10
N PHE A 164 9.54 12.02 -1.30
CA PHE A 164 9.01 11.37 -2.51
C PHE A 164 9.64 11.87 -3.84
N PRO A 165 10.97 11.87 -3.99
CA PRO A 165 11.64 12.49 -5.14
C PRO A 165 11.29 11.85 -6.50
N LYS A 166 10.93 10.55 -6.51
CA LYS A 166 10.59 9.80 -7.74
C LYS A 166 9.11 9.45 -7.87
N LEU A 167 8.26 9.89 -6.94
CA LEU A 167 6.85 9.51 -6.95
C LEU A 167 6.15 10.15 -8.16
N GLU A 168 5.57 9.32 -9.03
CA GLU A 168 4.93 9.77 -10.28
C GLU A 168 3.41 9.71 -10.19
N THR A 169 2.86 8.82 -9.36
CA THR A 169 1.42 8.65 -9.18
C THR A 169 1.09 8.46 -7.71
N LEU A 170 0.21 9.32 -7.21
CA LEU A 170 -0.37 9.23 -5.88
C LEU A 170 -1.88 9.07 -6.01
N GLN A 171 -2.42 8.04 -5.35
CA GLN A 171 -3.85 7.80 -5.26
C GLN A 171 -4.25 7.70 -3.79
N LEU A 172 -5.15 8.59 -3.36
CA LEU A 172 -5.72 8.61 -2.03
C LEU A 172 -7.24 8.47 -2.16
N SER A 173 -7.81 7.37 -1.65
CA SER A 173 -9.25 7.12 -1.76
C SER A 173 -9.87 6.65 -0.45
N SER A 174 -11.06 7.17 -0.12
CA SER A 174 -11.86 6.72 1.03
C SER A 174 -11.10 6.75 2.37
N LEU A 175 -10.26 7.77 2.57
CA LEU A 175 -9.54 8.05 3.82
C LEU A 175 -10.41 8.95 4.71
N LEU A 176 -11.47 8.39 5.28
CA LEU A 176 -12.59 9.15 5.86
C LEU A 176 -12.24 10.04 7.07
N HIS A 177 -11.09 9.80 7.70
CA HIS A 177 -10.65 10.49 8.92
C HIS A 177 -9.66 11.63 8.64
N VAL A 178 -9.06 11.65 7.44
CA VAL A 178 -8.08 12.66 7.06
C VAL A 178 -8.77 13.99 6.91
N ARG A 179 -8.33 14.96 7.71
CA ARG A 179 -8.78 16.35 7.63
C ARG A 179 -7.72 17.27 7.10
N ASN A 180 -6.45 17.01 7.36
CA ASN A 180 -5.36 17.89 6.96
C ASN A 180 -4.36 17.14 6.10
N TRP A 181 -4.09 17.64 4.90
CA TRP A 181 -2.97 17.16 4.10
C TRP A 181 -2.01 18.30 3.82
N ILE A 182 -0.82 18.19 4.42
CA ILE A 182 0.24 19.19 4.36
C ILE A 182 1.31 18.70 3.40
N VAL A 183 1.49 19.41 2.30
CA VAL A 183 2.57 19.16 1.35
C VAL A 183 3.59 20.28 1.50
N LYS A 184 4.79 19.97 1.99
CA LYS A 184 5.87 20.96 2.15
C LYS A 184 6.53 21.29 0.82
N ASN A 185 7.22 22.43 0.78
CA ASN A 185 7.91 22.91 -0.43
C ASN A 185 8.88 21.85 -0.99
N GLY A 186 8.80 21.62 -2.30
CA GLY A 186 9.65 20.66 -3.02
C GLY A 186 9.29 19.18 -2.81
N ALA A 187 8.26 18.87 -2.03
CA ALA A 187 7.76 17.50 -1.92
C ALA A 187 7.19 17.01 -3.27
N MET A 188 7.34 15.70 -3.54
CA MET A 188 6.74 15.04 -4.70
C MET A 188 7.06 15.72 -6.04
N SER A 189 8.29 16.20 -6.23
CA SER A 189 8.71 16.99 -7.40
C SER A 189 8.49 16.30 -8.75
N SER A 190 8.43 14.96 -8.77
CA SER A 190 8.22 14.15 -9.97
C SER A 190 6.76 13.73 -10.23
N LEU A 191 5.80 14.22 -9.42
CA LEU A 191 4.43 13.73 -9.45
C LEU A 191 3.72 14.18 -10.74
N LYS A 192 3.23 13.19 -11.49
CA LYS A 192 2.54 13.38 -12.78
C LYS A 192 1.04 13.19 -12.67
N LYS A 193 0.58 12.36 -11.72
CA LYS A 193 -0.83 12.00 -11.53
C LYS A 193 -1.19 12.05 -10.05
N LEU A 194 -2.21 12.82 -9.73
CA LEU A 194 -2.81 12.87 -8.40
C LEU A 194 -4.30 12.52 -8.52
N HIS A 195 -4.71 11.47 -7.81
CA HIS A 195 -6.11 11.07 -7.67
C HIS A 195 -6.52 11.15 -6.21
N ILE A 196 -7.55 11.94 -5.93
CA ILE A 196 -8.14 12.09 -4.61
C ILE A 196 -9.62 11.79 -4.73
N GLU A 197 -10.12 10.85 -3.94
CA GLU A 197 -11.51 10.42 -4.01
C GLU A 197 -12.08 10.12 -2.63
N ARG A 198 -13.32 10.56 -2.36
CA ARG A 198 -14.06 10.22 -1.14
C ARG A 198 -13.31 10.51 0.18
N ILE A 199 -12.48 11.55 0.22
CA ILE A 199 -11.87 12.05 1.47
C ILE A 199 -12.73 13.21 1.98
N ARG A 200 -13.49 12.97 3.04
CA ARG A 200 -14.44 13.96 3.58
C ARG A 200 -13.70 15.01 4.40
N ASN A 201 -14.07 16.28 4.24
CA ASN A 201 -13.48 17.40 4.99
C ASN A 201 -11.96 17.55 4.82
N LEU A 202 -11.41 17.16 3.66
CA LEU A 202 -10.01 17.38 3.38
C LEU A 202 -9.74 18.88 3.26
N GLU A 203 -8.92 19.41 4.16
CA GLU A 203 -8.27 20.70 4.06
C GLU A 203 -6.85 20.48 3.54
N MET A 204 -6.52 21.19 2.47
CA MET A 204 -5.19 21.18 1.88
C MET A 204 -4.80 22.62 1.62
N THR A 205 -3.58 23.00 1.98
CA THR A 205 -3.05 24.28 1.58
C THR A 205 -2.67 24.22 0.09
N PRO A 206 -3.27 25.07 -0.77
CA PRO A 206 -2.95 25.06 -2.20
C PRO A 206 -1.47 25.34 -2.46
N GLU A 207 -0.79 26.05 -1.55
CA GLU A 207 0.65 26.32 -1.59
C GLU A 207 1.50 25.06 -1.71
N GLY A 208 1.12 23.95 -1.06
CA GLY A 208 1.89 22.72 -1.12
C GLY A 208 1.92 22.07 -2.50
N LEU A 209 0.83 22.20 -3.28
CA LEU A 209 0.75 21.69 -4.64
C LEU A 209 1.29 22.66 -5.70
N LYS A 210 1.47 23.95 -5.38
CA LYS A 210 2.09 24.93 -6.30
C LYS A 210 3.48 24.49 -6.78
N PHE A 211 4.17 23.68 -5.99
CA PHE A 211 5.53 23.21 -6.29
C PHE A 211 5.55 21.89 -7.09
N VAL A 212 4.39 21.26 -7.31
CA VAL A 212 4.26 20.05 -8.13
C VAL A 212 4.16 20.42 -9.61
N THR A 213 5.26 20.93 -10.15
CA THR A 213 5.34 21.50 -11.51
C THR A 213 5.16 20.47 -12.63
N MET A 214 5.32 19.18 -12.33
CA MET A 214 5.20 18.08 -13.30
C MET A 214 3.80 17.47 -13.39
N LEU A 215 2.81 18.01 -12.66
CA LEU A 215 1.47 17.43 -12.60
C LEU A 215 0.75 17.54 -13.95
N LYS A 216 0.46 16.38 -14.56
CA LYS A 216 -0.24 16.29 -15.85
C LYS A 216 -1.72 15.93 -15.71
N LYS A 217 -2.07 15.24 -14.64
CA LYS A 217 -3.45 14.80 -14.37
C LYS A 217 -3.77 15.00 -12.90
N LEU A 218 -4.75 15.86 -12.65
CA LEU A 218 -5.39 16.02 -11.35
C LEU A 218 -6.82 15.51 -11.47
N SER A 219 -7.19 14.55 -10.62
CA SER A 219 -8.54 14.01 -10.53
C SER A 219 -8.97 14.09 -9.08
N ILE A 220 -9.99 14.91 -8.81
CA ILE A 220 -10.53 15.10 -7.47
C ILE A 220 -12.01 14.80 -7.56
N THR A 221 -12.44 13.75 -6.86
CA THR A 221 -13.83 13.33 -6.79
C THR A 221 -14.23 13.37 -5.32
N CYS A 222 -14.52 14.57 -4.84
CA CYS A 222 -15.04 14.78 -3.48
C CYS A 222 -16.57 14.70 -3.50
N THR A 223 -17.13 14.08 -2.48
CA THR A 223 -18.57 14.09 -2.23
C THR A 223 -19.05 15.38 -1.56
N ASP A 224 -18.13 16.20 -1.02
CA ASP A 224 -18.42 17.52 -0.43
C ASP A 224 -17.77 18.64 -1.25
N SER A 225 -18.56 19.67 -1.57
CA SER A 225 -18.26 20.74 -2.54
C SER A 225 -17.18 21.74 -2.11
N SER A 226 -16.97 21.94 -0.81
CA SER A 226 -16.14 23.03 -0.26
C SER A 226 -14.64 22.91 -0.56
N PHE A 227 -14.14 21.70 -0.86
CA PHE A 227 -12.75 21.47 -1.25
C PHE A 227 -12.51 21.70 -2.73
N CYS A 228 -13.42 21.23 -3.59
CA CYS A 228 -13.30 21.39 -5.04
C CYS A 228 -13.28 22.87 -5.45
N GLU A 229 -14.02 23.72 -4.73
CA GLU A 229 -14.05 25.17 -4.97
C GLU A 229 -12.72 25.88 -4.68
N LYS A 230 -11.94 25.41 -3.68
CA LYS A 230 -10.66 26.03 -3.29
C LYS A 230 -9.48 25.70 -4.21
N LEU A 231 -9.64 24.71 -5.10
CA LEU A 231 -8.60 24.30 -6.06
C LEU A 231 -8.84 24.80 -7.47
N GLY A 232 -10.04 25.32 -7.75
CA GLY A 232 -10.40 25.93 -9.03
C GLY A 232 -10.21 27.46 -9.08
N SER A 233 -9.77 28.09 -7.97
CA SER A 233 -9.45 29.52 -7.87
C SER A 233 -7.95 29.79 -7.88
#